data_AF-A0A9W4H190-F1
#
_entry.id   AF-A0A9W4H190-F1
#
_cell.length_a   1.000
_cell.length_b   1.000
_cell.length_c   1.000
_cell.angle_alpha   90.00
_cell.angle_beta   90.00
_cell.angle_gamma   90.00
#
_symmetry.space_group_name_H-M   'P 1'
#
loop_
_entity.id
_entity.type
_entity.pdbx_description
1 polymer ?
#
loop_
_entity_poly.entity_id
_entity_poly.type
_entity_poly.pdbx_seq_one_letter_code
_entity_poly.pdbx_strand_id
1 'polypeptide(L)' 'MVVPTHDPVADHGRRYAEALRTAGTPTRLTEYEGAGHAFLSMPGMAPHAAPARTEITAFLRTALTG' A
#
# COMPACT_ATOMS: atom_id res chain seq x y z
N MET A 1 4.38 -1.11 0.52
CA MET A 1 3.68 0.17 0.74
C MET A 1 2.46 0.22 -0.16
N VAL A 2 1.29 0.45 0.43
CA VAL A 2 0.02 0.64 -0.28
C VAL A 2 -0.36 2.10 -0.12
N VAL A 3 -0.59 2.81 -1.23
CA VAL A 3 -0.87 4.25 -1.23
C VAL A 3 -2.21 4.53 -1.94
N PRO A 4 -3.22 5.05 -1.24
CA PRO A 4 -4.38 5.66 -1.90
C PRO A 4 -3.97 6.97 -2.60
N THR A 5 -4.52 7.23 -3.77
CA THR A 5 -4.16 8.41 -4.57
C THR A 5 -5.03 9.64 -4.27
N HIS A 6 -6.25 9.46 -3.75
CA HIS A 6 -7.11 10.55 -3.26
C HIS A 6 -6.90 10.73 -1.75
N ASP A 7 -5.64 10.94 -1.36
CA ASP A 7 -5.21 11.07 0.03
C ASP A 7 -4.24 12.27 0.15
N PRO A 8 -4.50 13.23 1.07
CA PRO A 8 -3.60 14.36 1.32
C PRO A 8 -2.14 13.97 1.59
N VAL A 9 -1.87 12.75 2.06
CA VAL A 9 -0.51 12.28 2.38
C VAL A 9 0.02 11.24 1.39
N ALA A 10 -0.59 11.11 0.20
CA ALA A 10 -0.13 10.16 -0.82
C ALA A 10 1.34 10.38 -1.21
N ASP A 11 1.77 11.64 -1.27
CA ASP A 11 3.15 12.02 -1.59
C ASP A 11 4.14 11.60 -0.49
N HIS A 12 3.74 11.61 0.80
CA HIS A 12 4.54 11.08 1.90
C HIS A 12 4.79 9.58 1.71
N GLY A 13 3.77 8.83 1.32
CA GLY A 13 3.89 7.42 0.97
C GLY A 13 4.92 7.21 -0.15
N ARG A 14 4.80 7.93 -1.27
CA ARG A 14 5.78 7.81 -2.38
C ARG A 14 7.21 8.13 -1.94
N ARG A 15 7.41 9.25 -1.22
CA ARG A 15 8.74 9.67 -0.75
C ARG A 15 9.36 8.67 0.21
N TYR A 16 8.56 8.07 1.10
CA TYR A 16 9.07 7.08 2.04
C TYR A 16 9.45 5.76 1.34
N ALA A 17 8.68 5.32 0.34
CA ALA A 17 9.03 4.14 -0.46
C ALA A 17 10.35 4.36 -1.19
N GLU A 18 10.51 5.55 -1.76
CA GLU A 18 11.74 5.92 -2.45
C GLU A 18 12.94 5.94 -1.49
N ALA A 19 12.80 6.58 -0.33
CA ALA A 19 13.86 6.61 0.68
C ALA A 19 14.29 5.20 1.11
N LEU A 20 13.34 4.28 1.36
CA LEU A 20 13.64 2.89 1.69
C LEU A 20 14.39 2.18 0.56
N ARG A 21 13.95 2.37 -0.69
CA ARG A 21 14.60 1.79 -1.88
C ARG A 21 16.03 2.32 -2.06
N THR A 22 16.24 3.62 -1.91
CA THR A 22 17.57 4.26 -1.96
C THR A 22 18.49 3.73 -0.85
N ALA A 23 17.95 3.45 0.33
CA ALA A 23 18.69 2.84 1.44
C ALA A 23 18.96 1.34 1.26
N GLY A 24 18.59 0.73 0.14
CA GLY A 24 18.79 -0.69 -0.14
C GLY A 24 17.77 -1.62 0.52
N THR A 25 16.71 -1.08 1.13
CA THR A 25 15.63 -1.90 1.71
C THR A 25 14.72 -2.39 0.58
N PRO A 26 14.54 -3.72 0.40
CA PRO A 26 13.60 -4.24 -0.58
C PRO A 26 12.19 -3.68 -0.34
N THR A 27 11.69 -2.89 -1.28
CA THR A 27 10.45 -2.11 -1.11
C THR A 27 9.57 -2.27 -2.33
N ARG A 28 8.31 -2.64 -2.10
CA ARG A 28 7.24 -2.64 -3.10
C ARG A 28 6.31 -1.47 -2.83
N LEU A 29 5.99 -0.68 -3.85
CA LEU A 29 4.98 0.38 -3.80
C LEU A 29 3.84 0.02 -4.76
N THR A 30 2.61 0.08 -4.27
CA THR A 30 1.41 -0.08 -5.08
C THR A 30 0.46 1.07 -4.78
N GLU A 31 0.02 1.75 -5.83
CA GLU A 31 -0.93 2.85 -5.74
C GLU A 31 -2.33 2.39 -6.15
N TYR A 32 -3.34 2.85 -5.42
CA TYR A 32 -4.74 2.58 -5.73
C TYR A 32 -5.41 3.88 -6.19
N GLU A 33 -5.67 3.96 -7.49
CA GLU A 33 -6.28 5.11 -8.13
C GLU A 33 -7.70 5.37 -7.57
N GLY A 34 -8.02 6.63 -7.26
CA GLY A 34 -9.33 7.02 -6.72
C GLY A 34 -9.62 6.56 -5.28
N ALA A 35 -8.80 5.70 -4.68
CA ALA A 35 -8.96 5.31 -3.29
C ALA A 35 -8.69 6.51 -2.36
N GLY A 36 -9.55 6.68 -1.36
CA GLY A 36 -9.39 7.68 -0.31
C GLY A 36 -8.52 7.22 0.85
N HIS A 37 -8.23 8.14 1.77
CA HIS A 37 -7.57 7.80 3.04
C HIS A 37 -8.35 6.69 3.78
N ALA A 38 -7.61 5.81 4.46
CA ALA A 38 -8.16 4.70 5.25
C ALA A 38 -9.06 3.69 4.50
N PHE A 39 -9.02 3.62 3.17
CA PHE A 39 -9.89 2.71 2.38
C PHE A 39 -9.80 1.23 2.80
N LEU A 40 -8.65 0.77 3.32
CA LEU A 40 -8.44 -0.58 3.83
C LEU A 40 -9.41 -0.97 4.96
N SER A 41 -9.86 0.00 5.75
CA SER A 41 -10.72 -0.21 6.92
C SER A 41 -12.20 -0.30 6.59
N MET A 42 -12.59 -0.09 5.32
CA MET A 42 -13.99 -0.06 4.87
C MET A 42 -14.27 -1.12 3.80
N PRO A 43 -14.04 -2.43 4.09
CA PRO A 43 -14.36 -3.49 3.15
C PRO A 43 -15.87 -3.51 2.86
N GLY A 44 -16.26 -3.49 1.59
CA GLY A 44 -17.65 -3.44 1.14
C GLY A 44 -18.14 -2.05 0.72
N MET A 45 -17.46 -0.98 1.17
CA MET A 45 -17.72 0.39 0.71
C MET A 45 -16.64 0.91 -0.23
N ALA A 46 -15.37 0.55 0.02
CA ALA A 46 -14.26 0.92 -0.85
C ALA A 46 -13.90 -0.24 -1.79
N PRO A 47 -14.04 -0.09 -3.13
CA PRO A 47 -13.76 -1.15 -4.10
C PRO A 47 -12.35 -1.75 -3.97
N HIS A 48 -11.37 -0.90 -3.64
CA HIS A 48 -9.97 -1.29 -3.55
C HIS A 48 -9.59 -1.99 -2.22
N ALA A 49 -10.45 -1.97 -1.21
CA ALA A 49 -10.12 -2.48 0.14
C ALA A 49 -9.77 -3.97 0.12
N ALA A 50 -10.59 -4.80 -0.52
CA ALA A 50 -10.37 -6.24 -0.57
C ALA A 50 -9.13 -6.62 -1.42
N PRO A 51 -8.94 -6.10 -2.65
CA PRO A 51 -7.71 -6.30 -3.41
C PRO A 51 -6.43 -5.91 -2.64
N ALA A 52 -6.43 -4.74 -1.99
CA ALA A 52 -5.25 -4.27 -1.24
C ALA A 52 -4.94 -5.13 -0.01
N ARG A 53 -5.96 -5.63 0.70
CA ARG A 53 -5.76 -6.58 1.80
C ARG A 53 -5.18 -7.92 1.31
N THR A 54 -5.64 -8.41 0.17
CA THR A 54 -5.10 -9.62 -0.46
C THR A 54 -3.63 -9.44 -0.82
N GLU A 55 -3.26 -8.31 -1.41
CA GLU A 55 -1.86 -7.98 -1.73
C GLU A 55 -0.98 -7.93 -0.47
N ILE A 56 -1.41 -7.22 0.57
CA ILE A 56 -0.65 -7.09 1.83
C ILE A 56 -0.43 -8.48 2.45
N THR A 57 -1.47 -9.29 2.54
CA THR A 57 -1.36 -10.63 3.15
C THR A 57 -0.52 -11.58 2.31
N ALA A 58 -0.56 -11.50 0.98
CA ALA A 58 0.32 -12.27 0.12
C ALA A 58 1.80 -11.88 0.32
N PHE A 59 2.10 -10.58 0.35
CA PHE A 59 3.45 -10.08 0.63
C PHE A 59 3.97 -10.58 1.99
N LEU A 60 3.15 -10.47 3.04
CA LEU A 60 3.53 -10.90 4.39
C LEU A 60 3.75 -12.42 4.47
N ARG A 61 2.92 -13.23 3.79
CA ARG A 61 3.15 -14.67 3.73
C ARG A 61 4.52 -14.97 3.14
N THR A 62 4.83 -14.44 1.96
CA THR A 62 6.15 -14.64 1.33
C THR A 62 7.30 -14.19 2.23
N ALA A 63 7.16 -13.05 2.92
CA ALA A 63 8.23 -12.51 3.77
C ALA A 63 8.41 -13.25 5.11
N LEU A 64 7.36 -13.89 5.63
CA LEU A 64 7.37 -14.52 6.96
C LEU A 64 7.47 -16.05 6.92
N THR A 65 7.22 -16.67 5.77
CA THR A 65 7.35 -18.12 5.60
C THR A 65 8.54 -18.51 4.71
N GLY A 66 9.35 -17.53 4.30
CA GLY A 66 10.60 -17.73 3.53
C GLY A 66 11.81 -17.91 4.43
#